data_AF-A0A6G2QAN9-F1
#
_entry.id   AF-A0A6G2QAN9-F1
#
_cell.length_a   1.000
_cell.length_b   1.000
_cell.length_c   1.000
_cell.angle_alpha   90.00
_cell.angle_beta   90.00
_cell.angle_gamma   90.00
#
_symmetry.space_group_name_H-M   'P 1'
#
loop_
_entity.id
_entity.type
_entity.pdbx_description
1 polymer ?
#
loop_
_entity_poly.entity_id
_entity_poly.type
_entity_poly.pdbx_seq_one_letter_code
_entity_poly.pdbx_strand_id
1 'polypeptide(L)'
;AGVVRGRAVRLLMDEGELGAGEAARLMGVALSRGTPPVEAAAWIEGFVGGGGGLLLVHDERLLGLVDSWLTGVPAEAFTDVLPLLRRTFAAYDPGVRRTLGELVRRGPGERSDPGARGLTAPGFGVEPDAGRADAVRPVLRLLLGITTEEKNLTGVGS
;
A
#
# COMPACT_ATOMS: atom_id res chain seq x y z
N ALA A 1 12.95 -18.22 -3.56
CA ALA A 1 12.81 -16.92 -4.26
C ALA A 1 11.49 -16.18 -3.96
N GLY A 2 10.61 -16.70 -3.09
CA GLY A 2 9.29 -16.10 -2.81
C GLY A 2 9.33 -14.62 -2.40
N VAL A 3 10.18 -14.25 -1.43
CA VAL A 3 10.32 -12.86 -0.95
C VAL A 3 10.57 -11.87 -2.07
N VAL A 4 11.53 -12.17 -2.95
CA VAL A 4 11.89 -11.29 -4.07
C VAL A 4 10.72 -11.14 -5.05
N ARG A 5 10.02 -12.24 -5.35
CA ARG A 5 8.85 -12.23 -6.25
C ARG A 5 7.71 -11.41 -5.67
N GLY A 6 7.38 -11.59 -4.39
CA GLY A 6 6.35 -10.80 -3.71
C GLY A 6 6.71 -9.31 -3.68
N ARG A 7 7.98 -9.01 -3.40
CA ARG A 7 8.48 -7.63 -3.38
C ARG A 7 8.44 -6.96 -4.75
N ALA A 8 8.81 -7.68 -5.81
CA ALA A 8 8.75 -7.17 -7.17
C ALA A 8 7.31 -6.82 -7.58
N VAL A 9 6.34 -7.70 -7.29
CA VAL A 9 4.92 -7.41 -7.55
C VAL A 9 4.45 -6.20 -6.77
N ARG A 10 4.88 -6.04 -5.52
CA ARG A 10 4.54 -4.87 -4.70
C ARG A 10 5.09 -3.58 -5.29
N LEU A 11 6.36 -3.56 -5.71
CA LEU A 11 6.99 -2.38 -6.32
C LEU A 11 6.31 -1.98 -7.62
N LEU A 12 6.02 -2.94 -8.51
CA LEU A 12 5.31 -2.66 -9.76
C LEU A 12 3.88 -2.14 -9.52
N MET A 13 3.23 -2.62 -8.47
CA MET A 13 1.92 -2.08 -8.06
C MET A 13 2.02 -0.66 -7.51
N ASP A 14 3.08 -0.34 -6.75
CA ASP A 14 3.33 0.99 -6.20
C ASP A 14 3.64 2.01 -7.30
N GLU A 15 4.36 1.58 -8.34
CA GLU A 15 4.68 2.39 -9.52
C GLU A 15 3.49 2.51 -10.50
N GLY A 16 2.41 1.78 -10.29
CA GLY A 16 1.23 1.77 -11.16
C GLY A 16 1.38 0.94 -12.44
N GLU A 17 2.55 0.33 -12.65
CA GLU A 17 2.85 -0.58 -13.77
C GLU A 17 2.03 -1.88 -13.72
N LEU A 18 1.52 -2.23 -12.53
CA LEU A 18 0.75 -3.44 -12.31
C LEU A 18 -0.56 -3.15 -11.55
N GLY A 19 -1.69 -3.33 -12.25
CA GLY A 19 -3.03 -3.11 -11.70
C GLY A 19 -3.47 -4.19 -10.70
N ALA A 20 -4.45 -3.87 -9.85
CA ALA A 20 -4.91 -4.75 -8.77
C ALA A 20 -5.34 -6.15 -9.23
N GLY A 21 -6.02 -6.27 -10.37
CA GLY A 21 -6.43 -7.57 -10.91
C GLY A 21 -5.25 -8.48 -11.30
N GLU A 22 -4.19 -7.89 -11.84
CA GLU A 22 -2.98 -8.64 -12.21
C GLU A 22 -2.20 -9.05 -10.95
N ALA A 23 -2.18 -8.20 -9.93
CA ALA A 23 -1.58 -8.55 -8.63
C ALA A 23 -2.33 -9.71 -7.98
N ALA A 24 -3.67 -9.69 -8.02
CA ALA A 24 -4.51 -10.78 -7.55
C ALA A 24 -4.20 -12.09 -8.28
N ARG A 25 -4.03 -12.03 -9.61
CA ARG A 25 -3.69 -13.21 -10.42
C ARG A 25 -2.32 -13.78 -10.03
N LEU A 26 -1.29 -12.94 -9.92
CA LEU A 26 0.06 -13.36 -9.52
C LEU A 26 0.09 -13.92 -8.09
N MET A 27 -0.70 -13.30 -7.19
CA MET A 27 -0.90 -13.79 -5.83
C MET A 27 -1.58 -15.18 -5.83
N GLY A 28 -2.66 -15.36 -6.62
CA GLY A 28 -3.35 -16.66 -6.72
C GLY A 28 -2.44 -17.78 -7.25
N VAL A 29 -1.54 -17.47 -8.19
CA VAL A 29 -0.53 -18.43 -8.66
C VAL A 29 0.50 -18.73 -7.58
N ALA A 30 1.05 -17.70 -6.93
CA ALA A 30 2.07 -17.85 -5.91
C ALA A 30 1.55 -18.61 -4.68
N LEU A 31 0.26 -18.48 -4.37
CA LEU A 31 -0.36 -19.03 -3.17
C LEU A 31 -1.28 -20.22 -3.47
N SER A 32 -1.07 -20.86 -4.63
CA SER A 32 -1.79 -22.05 -5.04
C SER A 32 -1.53 -23.23 -4.10
N ARG A 33 -2.44 -24.21 -4.07
CA ARG A 33 -2.29 -25.45 -3.28
C ARG A 33 -1.03 -26.25 -3.62
N GLY A 34 -0.49 -26.09 -4.84
CA GLY A 34 0.72 -26.75 -5.30
C GLY A 34 2.01 -26.07 -4.86
N THR A 35 1.94 -24.84 -4.34
CA THR A 35 3.12 -24.12 -3.86
C THR A 35 3.51 -24.64 -2.48
N PRO A 36 4.80 -24.96 -2.22
CA PRO A 36 5.27 -25.29 -0.88
C PRO A 36 4.91 -24.18 0.13
N PRO A 37 4.37 -24.49 1.33
CA PRO A 37 3.90 -23.48 2.28
C PRO A 37 4.95 -22.41 2.64
N VAL A 38 6.23 -22.82 2.75
CA VAL A 38 7.35 -21.90 3.00
C VAL A 38 7.55 -20.90 1.86
N GLU A 39 7.37 -21.33 0.61
CA GLU A 39 7.50 -20.44 -0.54
C GLU A 39 6.31 -19.48 -0.65
N ALA A 40 5.08 -19.97 -0.42
CA ALA A 40 3.87 -19.16 -0.40
C ALA A 40 3.97 -18.05 0.67
N ALA A 41 4.40 -18.41 1.87
CA ALA A 41 4.60 -17.45 2.94
C ALA A 41 5.73 -16.46 2.67
N ALA A 42 6.86 -16.91 2.13
CA ALA A 42 7.94 -16.03 1.71
C ALA A 42 7.45 -15.01 0.67
N TRP A 43 6.57 -15.43 -0.25
CA TRP A 43 5.94 -14.52 -1.22
C TRP A 43 5.07 -13.47 -0.53
N ILE A 44 4.18 -13.87 0.38
CA ILE A 44 3.36 -12.93 1.15
C ILE A 44 4.26 -11.97 1.93
N GLU A 45 5.28 -12.46 2.62
CA GLU A 45 6.24 -11.63 3.37
C GLU A 45 6.88 -10.57 2.46
N GLY A 46 7.30 -10.92 1.25
CA GLY A 46 7.82 -9.96 0.28
C GLY A 46 6.79 -8.94 -0.19
N PHE A 47 5.53 -9.36 -0.32
CA PHE A 47 4.43 -8.52 -0.81
C PHE A 47 3.93 -7.55 0.26
N VAL A 48 3.73 -8.00 1.51
CA VAL A 48 3.14 -7.21 2.61
C VAL A 48 4.15 -6.69 3.63
N GLY A 49 5.33 -7.32 3.76
CA GLY A 49 6.28 -7.05 4.84
C GLY A 49 7.03 -5.73 4.73
N GLY A 50 6.87 -4.98 3.64
CA GLY A 50 7.48 -3.66 3.49
C GLY A 50 6.82 -2.60 4.37
N GLY A 51 7.63 -1.75 5.02
CA GLY A 51 7.13 -0.53 5.69
C GLY A 51 6.29 -0.76 6.96
N GLY A 52 6.51 -1.87 7.68
CA GLY A 52 5.89 -2.11 8.99
C GLY A 52 4.37 -2.30 8.97
N GLY A 53 3.79 -2.63 7.80
CA GLY A 53 2.34 -2.79 7.63
C GLY A 53 1.56 -1.49 7.43
N LEU A 54 2.23 -0.34 7.42
CA LEU A 54 1.59 0.97 7.29
C LEU A 54 0.85 1.13 5.94
N LEU A 55 1.38 0.54 4.87
CA LEU A 55 0.74 0.55 3.56
C LEU A 55 -0.60 -0.21 3.54
N LEU A 56 -0.76 -1.28 4.33
CA LEU A 56 -2.04 -1.99 4.45
C LEU A 56 -3.10 -1.15 5.17
N VAL A 57 -2.68 -0.20 6.02
CA VAL A 57 -3.59 0.71 6.72
C VAL A 57 -4.09 1.81 5.80
N HIS A 58 -3.27 2.26 4.83
CA HIS A 58 -3.59 3.40 3.97
C HIS A 58 -4.07 3.01 2.56
N ASP A 59 -3.70 1.84 2.05
CA ASP A 59 -4.13 1.37 0.73
C ASP A 59 -5.22 0.30 0.89
N GLU A 60 -6.48 0.74 0.78
CA GLU A 60 -7.65 -0.13 0.85
C GLU A 60 -7.68 -1.19 -0.25
N ARG A 61 -7.07 -0.90 -1.42
CA ARG A 61 -7.00 -1.88 -2.52
C ARG A 61 -6.04 -3.00 -2.14
N LEU A 62 -4.89 -2.65 -1.57
CA LEU A 62 -3.92 -3.63 -1.08
C LEU A 62 -4.52 -4.49 0.04
N LEU A 63 -5.20 -3.85 1.00
CA LEU A 63 -5.89 -4.55 2.07
C LEU A 63 -6.97 -5.49 1.51
N GLY A 64 -7.76 -5.04 0.55
CA GLY A 64 -8.80 -5.83 -0.12
C GLY A 64 -8.24 -7.03 -0.89
N LEU A 65 -7.07 -6.90 -1.52
CA LEU A 65 -6.39 -8.03 -2.19
C LEU A 65 -5.95 -9.10 -1.20
N VAL A 66 -5.33 -8.69 -0.09
CA VAL A 66 -4.89 -9.62 0.95
C VAL A 66 -6.09 -10.29 1.63
N ASP A 67 -7.15 -9.53 1.92
CA ASP A 67 -8.39 -10.02 2.52
C ASP A 67 -9.13 -11.00 1.59
N SER A 68 -9.29 -10.65 0.31
CA SER A 68 -9.92 -11.52 -0.69
C SER A 68 -9.15 -12.82 -0.90
N TRP A 69 -7.81 -12.78 -0.85
CA TRP A 69 -7.02 -13.99 -0.90
C TRP A 69 -7.20 -14.82 0.37
N LEU A 70 -7.02 -14.24 1.57
CA LEU A 70 -7.13 -14.94 2.84
C LEU A 70 -8.47 -15.64 3.02
N THR A 71 -9.56 -14.96 2.65
CA THR A 71 -10.93 -15.50 2.72
C THR A 71 -11.20 -16.57 1.66
N GLY A 72 -10.41 -16.62 0.59
CA GLY A 72 -10.46 -17.66 -0.45
C GLY A 72 -9.58 -18.88 -0.19
N VAL A 73 -8.74 -18.88 0.88
CA VAL A 73 -7.88 -20.03 1.21
C VAL A 73 -8.73 -21.19 1.76
N PRO A 74 -8.63 -22.42 1.20
CA PRO A 74 -9.30 -23.58 1.74
C PRO A 74 -8.86 -23.90 3.17
N ALA A 75 -9.77 -24.40 4.01
CA ALA A 75 -9.51 -24.67 5.43
C ALA A 75 -8.29 -25.58 5.66
N GLU A 76 -8.06 -26.54 4.77
CA GLU A 76 -6.95 -27.49 4.86
C GLU A 76 -5.59 -26.78 4.68
N ALA A 77 -5.53 -25.77 3.82
CA ALA A 77 -4.31 -24.99 3.56
C ALA A 77 -4.15 -23.79 4.51
N PHE A 78 -5.25 -23.32 5.10
CA PHE A 78 -5.25 -22.17 6.01
C PHE A 78 -4.37 -22.39 7.23
N THR A 79 -4.39 -23.61 7.78
CA THR A 79 -3.60 -23.98 8.97
C THR A 79 -2.09 -23.91 8.71
N ASP A 80 -1.65 -24.17 7.47
CA ASP A 80 -0.24 -24.15 7.09
C ASP A 80 0.30 -22.73 6.87
N VAL A 81 -0.55 -21.80 6.40
CA VAL A 81 -0.16 -20.40 6.12
C VAL A 81 -0.23 -19.51 7.36
N LEU A 82 -1.13 -19.82 8.31
CA LEU A 82 -1.36 -19.03 9.53
C LEU A 82 -0.10 -18.75 10.37
N PRO A 83 0.78 -19.73 10.66
CA PRO A 83 1.96 -19.49 11.49
C PRO A 83 2.90 -18.43 10.91
N LEU A 84 3.05 -18.43 9.59
CA LEU A 84 3.90 -17.48 8.86
C LEU A 84 3.25 -16.10 8.81
N LEU A 85 1.96 -16.02 8.50
CA LEU A 85 1.20 -14.76 8.55
C LEU A 85 1.24 -14.13 9.94
N ARG A 86 1.03 -14.94 10.99
CA ARG A 86 1.13 -14.48 12.37
C ARG A 86 2.50 -13.88 12.65
N ARG A 87 3.58 -14.50 12.17
CA ARG A 87 4.94 -13.97 12.32
C ARG A 87 5.11 -12.63 11.59
N THR A 88 4.68 -12.54 10.33
CA THR A 88 4.78 -11.30 9.54
C THR A 88 4.00 -10.16 10.18
N PHE A 89 2.73 -10.39 10.55
CA PHE A 89 1.91 -9.37 11.20
C PHE A 89 2.36 -9.06 12.62
N ALA A 90 2.95 -10.01 13.34
CA ALA A 90 3.53 -9.76 14.67
C ALA A 90 4.75 -8.82 14.62
N ALA A 91 5.43 -8.70 13.48
CA ALA A 91 6.52 -7.76 13.30
C ALA A 91 6.05 -6.30 13.15
N TYR A 92 4.75 -6.07 12.93
CA TYR A 92 4.19 -4.71 12.82
C TYR A 92 4.06 -4.05 14.18
N ASP A 93 4.18 -2.72 14.18
CA ASP A 93 3.98 -1.91 15.37
C ASP A 93 2.60 -2.16 16.00
N PRO A 94 2.49 -2.14 17.35
CA PRO A 94 1.22 -2.35 18.03
C PRO A 94 0.08 -1.45 17.55
N GLY A 95 0.38 -0.19 17.20
CA GLY A 95 -0.57 0.77 16.65
C GLY A 95 -1.11 0.34 15.29
N VAL A 96 -0.21 -0.06 14.37
CA VAL A 96 -0.58 -0.56 13.03
C VAL A 96 -1.47 -1.79 13.15
N ARG A 97 -1.14 -2.74 14.03
CA ARG A 97 -1.97 -3.94 14.26
C ARG A 97 -3.36 -3.61 14.77
N ARG A 98 -3.49 -2.63 15.68
CA ARG A 98 -4.79 -2.18 16.20
C ARG A 98 -5.63 -1.58 15.07
N THR A 99 -5.08 -0.64 14.31
CA THR A 99 -5.78 0.01 13.19
C THR A 99 -6.18 -1.01 12.12
N LEU A 100 -5.29 -1.93 11.76
CA LEU A 100 -5.59 -3.00 10.82
C LEU A 100 -6.75 -3.88 11.31
N GLY A 101 -6.76 -4.24 12.60
CA GLY A 101 -7.86 -4.99 13.21
C GLY A 101 -9.20 -4.25 13.19
N GLU A 102 -9.19 -2.93 13.40
CA GLU A 102 -10.39 -2.09 13.26
C GLU A 102 -10.89 -2.03 11.83
N LEU A 103 -9.99 -1.85 10.86
CA LEU A 103 -10.32 -1.86 9.43
C LEU A 103 -10.96 -3.19 9.02
N VAL A 104 -10.34 -4.31 9.39
CA VAL A 104 -10.89 -5.66 9.13
C VAL A 104 -12.27 -5.82 9.74
N ARG A 105 -12.48 -5.39 10.99
CA ARG A 105 -13.78 -5.49 11.69
C ARG A 105 -14.92 -4.74 11.00
N ARG A 106 -14.64 -3.59 10.39
CA ARG A 106 -15.63 -2.83 9.59
C ARG A 106 -16.09 -3.58 8.33
N GLY A 107 -15.28 -4.53 7.84
CA GLY A 107 -15.58 -5.35 6.66
C GLY A 107 -15.69 -4.55 5.35
N PRO A 108 -15.78 -5.21 4.18
CA PRO A 108 -15.91 -4.54 2.88
C PRO A 108 -17.23 -3.75 2.71
N GLY A 109 -18.28 -4.14 3.46
CA GLY A 109 -19.64 -3.58 3.36
C GLY A 109 -19.85 -2.22 4.04
N GLU A 110 -19.13 -1.91 5.12
CA GLU A 110 -19.12 -0.53 5.66
C GLU A 110 -18.12 0.38 4.92
N ARG A 111 -17.27 -0.22 4.08
CA ARG A 111 -16.27 0.45 3.24
C ARG A 111 -16.81 0.88 1.86
N SER A 112 -18.05 0.53 1.51
CA SER A 112 -18.67 0.95 0.25
C SER A 112 -20.05 1.56 0.54
N ASP A 113 -20.17 2.88 0.53
CA ASP A 113 -20.41 3.55 -0.74
C ASP A 113 -19.30 4.54 -1.14
N PRO A 114 -18.43 4.24 -2.11
CA PRO A 114 -17.52 5.22 -2.71
C PRO A 114 -18.27 6.16 -3.68
N GLY A 115 -19.53 5.84 -4.02
CA GLY A 115 -20.43 6.65 -4.83
C GLY A 115 -21.37 7.56 -4.01
N ALA A 116 -21.67 7.22 -2.75
CA ALA A 116 -22.45 8.05 -1.83
C ALA A 116 -21.67 8.68 -0.68
N ARG A 117 -20.42 8.25 -0.41
CA ARG A 117 -19.44 9.15 0.20
C ARG A 117 -18.81 9.95 -0.92
N GLY A 118 -19.52 11.00 -1.33
CA GLY A 118 -18.92 12.11 -2.03
C GLY A 118 -17.57 12.44 -1.39
N LEU A 119 -16.55 12.43 -2.23
CA LEU A 119 -15.22 12.96 -1.98
C LEU A 119 -15.28 14.25 -1.16
N THR A 120 -15.06 14.18 0.14
CA THR A 120 -14.38 15.22 0.94
C THR A 120 -14.28 14.74 2.39
N ALA A 121 -13.16 14.11 2.77
CA ALA A 121 -12.49 14.66 3.93
C ALA A 121 -12.09 16.10 3.52
N PRO A 122 -12.30 17.14 4.35
CA PRO A 122 -11.95 18.51 3.95
C PRO A 122 -10.48 18.57 3.53
N GLY A 123 -10.21 18.64 2.22
CA GLY A 123 -8.86 18.79 1.65
C GLY A 123 -8.26 17.64 0.84
N PHE A 124 -8.98 16.56 0.56
CA PHE A 124 -8.49 15.48 -0.32
C PHE A 124 -9.49 15.19 -1.45
N GLY A 125 -9.54 16.07 -2.45
CA GLY A 125 -10.29 15.85 -3.70
C GLY A 125 -9.57 14.87 -4.63
N VAL A 126 -10.26 14.43 -5.70
CA VAL A 126 -9.69 13.54 -6.75
C VAL A 126 -8.51 14.18 -7.46
N GLU A 127 -8.57 15.50 -7.63
CA GLU A 127 -7.50 16.33 -8.18
C GLU A 127 -6.82 17.11 -7.05
N PRO A 128 -5.48 17.24 -7.08
CA PRO A 128 -4.76 18.10 -6.16
C PRO A 128 -5.27 19.55 -6.25
N ASP A 129 -5.60 20.13 -5.11
CA ASP A 129 -5.92 21.56 -5.02
C ASP A 129 -4.64 22.37 -5.28
N ALA A 130 -4.51 22.89 -6.49
CA ALA A 130 -3.35 23.65 -6.93
C ALA A 130 -3.07 24.88 -6.01
N GLY A 131 -4.13 25.52 -5.49
CA GLY A 131 -3.99 26.65 -4.58
C GLY A 131 -3.38 26.25 -3.23
N ARG A 132 -3.80 25.11 -2.68
CA ARG A 132 -3.17 24.55 -1.47
C ARG A 132 -1.77 24.02 -1.73
N ALA A 133 -1.54 23.40 -2.88
CA ALA A 133 -0.23 22.88 -3.27
C ALA A 133 0.81 24.01 -3.41
N ASP A 134 0.42 25.15 -3.99
CA ASP A 134 1.31 26.31 -4.07
C ASP A 134 1.55 26.98 -2.72
N ALA A 135 0.58 26.96 -1.81
CA ALA A 135 0.73 27.53 -0.47
C ALA A 135 1.83 26.84 0.38
N VAL A 136 2.06 25.53 0.17
CA VAL A 136 3.11 24.78 0.89
C VAL A 136 4.49 24.86 0.22
N ARG A 137 4.56 25.35 -1.02
CA ARG A 137 5.79 25.41 -1.83
C ARG A 137 6.95 26.14 -1.15
N PRO A 138 6.78 27.26 -0.41
CA PRO A 138 7.87 27.90 0.31
C PRO A 138 8.45 27.03 1.44
N VAL A 139 7.59 26.34 2.18
CA VAL A 139 8.00 25.44 3.28
C VAL A 139 8.72 24.22 2.72
N LEU A 140 8.19 23.61 1.66
CA LEU A 140 8.86 22.50 0.98
C LEU A 140 10.23 22.91 0.44
N ARG A 141 10.37 24.13 -0.09
CA ARG A 141 11.66 24.64 -0.54
C ARG A 141 12.67 24.77 0.60
N LEU A 142 12.22 25.23 1.75
CA LEU A 142 13.04 25.34 2.96
C LEU A 142 13.49 23.96 3.47
N LEU A 143 12.56 23.01 3.59
CA LEU A 143 12.84 21.66 4.08
C LEU A 143 13.74 20.85 3.14
N LEU A 144 13.61 21.06 1.84
CA LEU A 144 14.40 20.37 0.81
C LEU A 144 15.69 21.13 0.44
N GLY A 145 15.96 22.28 1.06
CA GLY A 145 17.18 23.07 0.81
C GLY A 145 17.28 23.66 -0.61
N ILE A 146 16.17 23.75 -1.35
CA ILE A 146 16.12 24.33 -2.70
C ILE A 146 15.83 25.83 -2.59
N THR A 147 16.83 26.59 -2.17
CA THR A 147 16.77 28.05 -2.24
C THR A 147 16.76 28.46 -3.72
N THR A 148 15.72 29.20 -4.13
CA THR A 148 15.70 29.81 -5.46
C THR A 148 16.75 30.91 -5.46
N GLU A 149 17.95 30.61 -5.97
CA GLU A 149 18.81 31.68 -6.46
C GLU A 149 18.12 32.26 -7.69
N GLU A 150 17.39 33.37 -7.50
CA GLU A 150 17.07 34.26 -8.59
C GLU A 150 18.39 34.87 -9.08
N LYS A 151 18.97 34.20 -10.08
CA LYS A 151 20.09 34.72 -10.85
C LYS A 151 19.59 35.98 -11.57
N ASN A 152 19.77 37.13 -10.92
CA ASN A 152 19.58 38.46 -11.50
C ASN A 152 20.48 38.58 -12.73
N LEU A 153 19.94 38.23 -13.90
CA LEU A 153 20.54 38.50 -15.19
C LEU A 153 20.10 39.90 -15.64
N THR A 154 20.64 40.92 -15.00
CA THR A 154 20.66 42.30 -15.52
C THR A 154 22.09 42.74 -15.71
N GLY A 155 22.79 42.02 -16.60
CA GLY A 155 23.86 42.61 -17.40
C GLY A 155 23.25 43.18 -18.67
N VAL A 156 22.85 44.44 -18.66
CA VAL A 156 22.72 45.23 -19.89
C VAL A 156 23.73 46.36 -19.76
N GLY A 157 24.79 46.25 -20.56
CA GLY A 157 25.73 47.33 -20.74
C GLY A 157 25.07 48.52 -21.42
N SER A 158 25.48 49.71 -21.00
CA SER A 158 25.74 50.87 -21.83
C SER A 158 26.76 51.72 -21.09
#